data_AF-A0AAN6N9U8-F1
#
_entry.id   AF-A0AAN6N9U8-F1
#
_cell.length_a   1.000
_cell.length_b   1.000
_cell.length_c   1.000
_cell.angle_alpha   90.00
_cell.angle_beta   90.00
_cell.angle_gamma   90.00
#
_symmetry.space_group_name_H-M   'P 1'
#
loop_
_entity.id
_entity.type
_entity.pdbx_description
1 polymer ?
#
loop_
_entity_poly.entity_id
_entity_poly.type
_entity_poly.pdbx_seq_one_letter_code
_entity_poly.pdbx_strand_id
1 'polypeptide(L)'
;MERICSLSNRPSLLLLRHAAQRRPSSVGQQHLLAASRLASQLSQQNTRRNASSLSQRPDAKHVSFPGAVKSAFSNTMRFEQPDTYPALPTYRVVDQNGNVVDTSFKPDLDADAVVKLYRDMLTVSILDLIMFDAQRQGRLSFYMVSAGEEAVCVGSASALAKEDVVFCQYREQGVFQQRGFKLSEFMNQLFANKKDPGKGRNMPVHYGSRELNIHTISSPLATQLPQASGAAYALKIQRMQDPSIPPRVVVAYFGEGAASEGDFHAALNMAATRSCPAIFICRNNGYAISTPSLEQYRGDGIASRGLGYGIETIRVDGNDFWAVREVTKKARELALQDGGRPVLIEAMTYRVSHHSTSDDSFAYRARVEVEDWKRRDNPIARLRKWMEANGFWDENKEKEAREGIRRDVLKAFSEAEREKKPPIRSMFEDIYEKLTPDLEQQMKELKAHLARYPDEYDFAEFEGGKDSLDR
;
A
#
# COMPACT_ATOMS: atom_id res chain seq x y z
N MET A 1 -9.24 -30.17 -49.12
CA MET A 1 -8.79 -30.62 -47.79
C MET A 1 -9.64 -29.88 -46.77
N GLU A 2 -10.93 -30.10 -46.64
CA GLU A 2 -11.68 -31.32 -46.29
C GLU A 2 -11.31 -31.94 -44.93
N ARG A 3 -12.34 -32.00 -44.06
CA ARG A 3 -12.53 -32.81 -42.83
C ARG A 3 -11.98 -32.21 -41.52
N ILE A 4 -12.66 -32.24 -40.37
CA ILE A 4 -13.95 -32.76 -39.88
C ILE A 4 -14.18 -32.01 -38.54
N CYS A 5 -15.38 -31.53 -38.25
CA CYS A 5 -15.93 -31.59 -36.88
C CYS A 5 -17.42 -31.26 -36.90
N SER A 6 -18.24 -32.30 -36.84
CA SER A 6 -19.69 -32.24 -36.69
C SER A 6 -20.07 -32.79 -35.33
N LEU A 7 -20.99 -32.07 -34.68
CA LEU A 7 -22.00 -32.57 -33.73
C LEU A 7 -21.55 -32.99 -32.32
N SER A 8 -22.04 -32.28 -31.31
CA SER A 8 -23.18 -32.80 -30.53
C SER A 8 -23.81 -31.74 -29.62
N ASN A 9 -25.11 -31.53 -29.83
CA ASN A 9 -26.05 -30.97 -28.88
C ASN A 9 -26.41 -32.03 -27.84
N ARG A 10 -26.43 -31.69 -26.54
CA ARG A 10 -27.53 -32.03 -25.61
C ARG A 10 -27.35 -31.38 -24.22
N PRO A 11 -28.46 -30.99 -23.55
CA PRO A 11 -28.47 -30.36 -22.24
C PRO A 11 -28.58 -31.40 -21.11
N SER A 12 -27.95 -31.14 -19.97
CA SER A 12 -28.08 -31.93 -18.74
C SER A 12 -29.06 -31.26 -17.77
N LEU A 13 -30.32 -31.68 -17.84
CA LEU A 13 -31.30 -31.61 -16.76
C LEU A 13 -31.27 -32.96 -16.04
N LEU A 14 -30.94 -32.98 -14.75
CA LEU A 14 -31.57 -33.78 -13.67
C LEU A 14 -30.63 -33.90 -12.47
N LEU A 15 -30.97 -33.24 -11.37
CA LEU A 15 -30.90 -33.78 -10.00
C LEU A 15 -31.42 -32.72 -9.02
N LEU A 16 -32.72 -32.74 -8.76
CA LEU A 16 -33.35 -32.22 -7.53
C LEU A 16 -34.81 -32.68 -7.52
N ARG A 17 -35.02 -33.92 -7.05
CA ARG A 17 -36.31 -34.36 -6.50
C ARG A 17 -36.02 -34.81 -5.08
N HIS A 18 -36.48 -34.04 -4.09
CA HIS A 18 -37.11 -34.53 -2.86
C HIS A 18 -37.76 -33.34 -2.16
N ALA A 19 -39.06 -33.16 -2.41
CA ALA A 19 -39.93 -32.29 -1.63
C ALA A 19 -41.16 -33.12 -1.21
N ALA A 20 -41.26 -33.41 0.07
CA ALA A 20 -42.47 -33.94 0.68
C ALA A 20 -43.05 -32.90 1.65
N GLN A 21 -44.16 -32.31 1.21
CA GLN A 21 -45.38 -32.02 1.97
C GLN A 21 -45.26 -31.39 3.37
N ARG A 22 -45.49 -30.07 3.46
CA ARG A 22 -46.36 -29.46 4.49
C ARG A 22 -47.10 -28.25 3.90
N ARG A 23 -48.44 -28.23 4.01
CA ARG A 23 -49.30 -27.09 3.65
C ARG A 23 -49.26 -26.03 4.77
N PRO A 24 -49.13 -24.72 4.48
CA PRO A 24 -49.43 -23.69 5.46
C PRO A 24 -50.88 -23.18 5.32
N SER A 25 -51.43 -22.76 6.45
CA SER A 25 -52.78 -22.25 6.68
C SER A 25 -52.99 -20.83 6.15
N SER A 26 -54.27 -20.50 5.93
CA SER A 26 -54.82 -19.32 5.23
C SER A 26 -54.60 -17.94 5.89
N VAL A 27 -53.67 -17.81 6.84
CA VAL A 27 -53.34 -16.52 7.49
C VAL A 27 -52.01 -15.94 6.98
N GLY A 28 -51.20 -16.73 6.26
CA GLY A 28 -49.90 -16.28 5.71
C GLY A 28 -49.94 -15.54 4.36
N GLN A 29 -51.06 -15.57 3.63
CA GLN A 29 -51.12 -14.99 2.28
C GLN A 29 -51.33 -13.46 2.26
N GLN A 30 -51.89 -12.86 3.30
CA GLN A 30 -52.12 -11.41 3.34
C GLN A 30 -50.86 -10.61 3.71
N HIS A 31 -49.94 -11.17 4.51
CA HIS A 31 -48.67 -10.51 4.83
C HIS A 31 -47.61 -10.61 3.73
N LEU A 32 -47.63 -11.69 2.92
CA LEU A 32 -46.72 -11.86 1.78
C LEU A 32 -47.07 -10.95 0.59
N LEU A 33 -48.36 -10.61 0.41
CA LEU A 33 -48.79 -9.68 -0.65
C LEU A 33 -48.55 -8.20 -0.31
N ALA A 34 -48.50 -7.84 0.98
CA ALA A 34 -48.14 -6.50 1.42
C ALA A 34 -46.61 -6.25 1.32
N ALA A 35 -45.80 -7.25 1.68
CA ALA A 35 -44.34 -7.18 1.55
C ALA A 35 -43.87 -7.20 0.08
N SER A 36 -44.55 -7.93 -0.80
CA SER A 36 -44.23 -7.91 -2.24
C SER A 36 -44.62 -6.60 -2.93
N ARG A 37 -45.69 -5.92 -2.46
CA ARG A 37 -46.08 -4.60 -2.96
C ARG A 37 -45.13 -3.49 -2.49
N LEU A 38 -44.69 -3.52 -1.23
CA LEU A 38 -43.66 -2.59 -0.73
C LEU A 38 -42.27 -2.83 -1.35
N ALA A 39 -41.87 -4.08 -1.58
CA ALA A 39 -40.63 -4.39 -2.30
C ALA A 39 -40.69 -4.00 -3.80
N SER A 40 -41.88 -4.05 -4.42
CA SER A 40 -42.08 -3.56 -5.80
C SER A 40 -42.18 -2.04 -5.91
N GLN A 41 -42.64 -1.35 -4.86
CA GLN A 41 -42.70 0.12 -4.82
C GLN A 41 -41.36 0.76 -4.45
N LEU A 42 -40.54 0.09 -3.63
CA LEU A 42 -39.18 0.53 -3.30
C LEU A 42 -38.14 0.14 -4.36
N SER A 43 -38.38 -0.88 -5.19
CA SER A 43 -37.50 -1.21 -6.34
C SER A 43 -37.79 -0.40 -7.60
N GLN A 44 -38.93 0.30 -7.66
CA GLN A 44 -39.30 1.18 -8.78
C GLN A 44 -38.85 2.64 -8.63
N GLN A 45 -38.30 3.04 -7.47
CA GLN A 45 -37.97 4.43 -7.20
C GLN A 45 -36.54 4.88 -7.54
N ASN A 46 -35.68 4.05 -8.13
CA ASN A 46 -34.38 4.57 -8.61
C ASN A 46 -33.73 3.88 -9.82
N THR A 47 -34.50 3.17 -10.66
CA THR A 47 -33.99 2.58 -11.91
C THR A 47 -34.58 3.21 -13.17
N ARG A 48 -35.19 4.40 -13.06
CA ARG A 48 -35.22 5.31 -14.21
C ARG A 48 -33.83 5.91 -14.35
N ARG A 49 -32.98 5.29 -15.16
CA ARG A 49 -32.06 6.10 -15.97
C ARG A 49 -32.97 7.05 -16.73
N ASN A 50 -33.11 8.27 -16.24
CA ASN A 50 -33.72 9.36 -16.98
C ASN A 50 -32.85 9.55 -18.22
N ALA A 51 -33.14 8.80 -19.28
CA ALA A 51 -32.81 9.20 -20.62
C ALA A 51 -33.75 10.37 -20.96
N SER A 52 -33.61 11.49 -20.24
CA SER A 52 -33.94 12.78 -20.83
C SER A 52 -33.06 12.88 -22.06
N SER A 53 -33.62 13.14 -23.23
CA SER A 53 -32.79 13.33 -24.42
C SER A 53 -31.71 14.35 -24.09
N LEU A 54 -30.44 13.95 -24.20
CA LEU A 54 -29.27 14.82 -24.08
C LEU A 54 -29.14 15.72 -25.32
N SER A 55 -30.27 16.00 -25.99
CA SER A 55 -30.33 16.89 -27.13
C SER A 55 -30.12 18.30 -26.61
N GLN A 56 -29.07 18.94 -27.09
CA GLN A 56 -28.81 20.35 -26.84
C GLN A 56 -30.06 21.15 -27.19
N ARG A 57 -30.62 21.87 -26.21
CA ARG A 57 -31.75 22.76 -26.47
C ARG A 57 -31.27 24.00 -27.21
N PRO A 58 -32.08 24.58 -28.11
CA PRO A 58 -31.84 25.94 -28.59
C PRO A 58 -31.59 26.89 -27.40
N ASP A 59 -30.64 27.81 -27.55
CA ASP A 59 -30.28 28.84 -26.57
C ASP A 59 -29.80 28.36 -25.19
N ALA A 60 -29.44 27.07 -25.07
CA ALA A 60 -28.92 26.57 -23.80
C ALA A 60 -27.55 27.16 -23.48
N LYS A 61 -27.41 27.67 -22.24
CA LYS A 61 -26.18 28.30 -21.73
C LYS A 61 -25.10 27.29 -21.32
N HIS A 62 -25.44 26.01 -21.28
CA HIS A 62 -24.53 24.92 -20.91
C HIS A 62 -24.59 23.81 -21.96
N VAL A 63 -23.47 23.11 -22.09
CA VAL A 63 -23.39 21.92 -22.93
C VAL A 63 -24.22 20.79 -22.32
N SER A 64 -24.92 20.06 -23.18
CA SER A 64 -25.65 18.83 -22.85
C SER A 64 -24.95 17.60 -23.43
N PHE A 65 -23.68 17.71 -23.82
CA PHE A 65 -22.92 16.60 -24.35
C PHE A 65 -22.73 15.51 -23.28
N PRO A 66 -22.94 14.21 -23.61
CA PRO A 66 -22.86 13.12 -22.63
C PRO A 66 -21.51 13.00 -21.90
N GLY A 67 -20.41 13.48 -22.50
CA GLY A 67 -19.07 13.38 -21.94
C GLY A 67 -18.65 14.53 -21.02
N ALA A 68 -19.43 15.63 -20.96
CA ALA A 68 -19.11 16.78 -20.13
C ALA A 68 -20.40 17.34 -19.54
N VAL A 69 -20.64 17.07 -18.25
CA VAL A 69 -21.82 17.55 -17.55
C VAL A 69 -21.54 18.91 -16.92
N LYS A 70 -22.51 19.84 -16.98
CA LYS A 70 -22.47 21.17 -16.34
C LYS A 70 -21.43 22.16 -16.88
N SER A 71 -20.81 21.92 -18.04
CA SER A 71 -19.91 22.90 -18.66
C SER A 71 -20.70 24.02 -19.34
N ALA A 72 -20.41 25.28 -19.02
CA ALA A 72 -21.02 26.44 -19.64
C ALA A 72 -20.40 26.70 -21.02
N PHE A 73 -21.18 27.21 -21.98
CA PHE A 73 -20.60 27.75 -23.21
C PHE A 73 -19.81 29.04 -22.89
N SER A 74 -18.70 29.24 -23.59
CA SER A 74 -17.91 30.49 -23.58
C SER A 74 -17.78 30.99 -25.01
N ASN A 75 -17.91 32.31 -25.21
CA ASN A 75 -17.57 33.00 -26.46
C ASN A 75 -16.15 33.59 -26.43
N THR A 76 -15.43 33.42 -25.32
CA THR A 76 -14.03 33.83 -25.17
C THR A 76 -13.15 32.61 -25.32
N MET A 77 -12.24 32.65 -26.30
CA MET A 77 -11.20 31.63 -26.47
C MET A 77 -10.16 31.79 -25.35
N ARG A 78 -10.18 30.88 -24.38
CA ARG A 78 -9.25 30.86 -23.25
C ARG A 78 -8.79 29.42 -23.02
N PHE A 79 -7.47 29.24 -23.00
CA PHE A 79 -6.87 27.99 -22.53
C PHE A 79 -6.73 28.06 -21.00
N GLU A 80 -7.02 26.95 -20.32
CA GLU A 80 -6.72 26.85 -18.90
C GLU A 80 -5.21 26.66 -18.71
N GLN A 81 -4.62 27.51 -17.88
CA GLN A 81 -3.19 27.58 -17.65
C GLN A 81 -2.89 27.14 -16.21
N PRO A 82 -2.16 26.04 -15.99
CA PRO A 82 -1.95 25.48 -14.66
C PRO A 82 -1.38 26.46 -13.62
N ASP A 83 -0.49 27.36 -14.04
CA ASP A 83 0.15 28.39 -13.23
C ASP A 83 -0.79 29.51 -12.77
N THR A 84 -1.98 29.62 -13.37
CA THR A 84 -3.02 30.58 -12.94
C THR A 84 -3.87 30.07 -11.79
N TYR A 85 -3.78 28.78 -11.46
CA TYR A 85 -4.47 28.20 -10.31
C TYR A 85 -3.55 28.21 -9.08
N PRO A 86 -4.07 28.54 -7.88
CA PRO A 86 -3.28 28.42 -6.67
C PRO A 86 -2.90 26.95 -6.44
N ALA A 87 -1.65 26.73 -6.03
CA ALA A 87 -1.19 25.41 -5.63
C ALA A 87 -2.01 24.87 -4.45
N LEU A 88 -2.21 23.56 -4.42
CA LEU A 88 -2.89 22.88 -3.32
C LEU A 88 -2.12 23.11 -2.01
N PRO A 89 -2.80 23.58 -0.95
CA PRO A 89 -2.17 23.81 0.34
C PRO A 89 -1.77 22.50 1.00
N THR A 90 -0.68 22.54 1.77
CA THR A 90 -0.19 21.40 2.55
C THR A 90 -0.80 21.45 3.95
N TYR A 91 -1.69 20.51 4.27
CA TYR A 91 -2.31 20.38 5.58
C TYR A 91 -1.29 19.99 6.66
N ARG A 92 -1.37 20.61 7.83
CA ARG A 92 -0.46 20.40 8.97
C ARG A 92 -1.21 20.65 10.29
N VAL A 93 -0.87 19.87 11.31
CA VAL A 93 -1.46 19.94 12.67
C VAL A 93 -0.44 20.50 13.67
N VAL A 94 0.83 20.11 13.55
CA VAL A 94 1.91 20.48 14.46
C VAL A 94 3.08 21.09 13.68
N ASP A 95 3.63 22.21 14.15
CA ASP A 95 4.81 22.85 13.54
C ASP A 95 6.12 22.07 13.83
N GLN A 96 7.23 22.47 13.19
CA GLN A 96 8.57 21.88 13.38
C GLN A 96 9.11 21.92 14.82
N ASN A 97 8.49 22.73 15.69
CA ASN A 97 8.85 22.86 17.10
C ASN A 97 7.96 22.00 18.02
N GLY A 98 7.01 21.25 17.46
CA GLY A 98 6.09 20.43 18.24
C GLY A 98 4.89 21.21 18.78
N ASN A 99 4.65 22.45 18.32
CA ASN A 99 3.48 23.22 18.75
C ASN A 99 2.29 22.95 17.83
N VAL A 100 1.10 22.79 18.42
CA VAL A 100 -0.15 22.65 17.67
C VAL A 100 -0.47 23.96 16.95
N VAL A 101 -0.60 23.93 15.62
CA VAL A 101 -0.96 25.11 14.80
C VAL A 101 -2.47 25.25 14.62
N ASP A 102 -3.20 24.12 14.60
CA ASP A 102 -4.66 24.10 14.59
C ASP A 102 -5.18 23.93 16.02
N THR A 103 -5.63 25.02 16.63
CA THR A 103 -6.11 24.99 18.03
C THR A 103 -7.40 24.18 18.21
N SER A 104 -8.08 23.79 17.13
CA SER A 104 -9.22 22.87 17.18
C SER A 104 -8.82 21.39 17.24
N PHE A 105 -7.56 21.09 16.94
CA PHE A 105 -7.01 19.74 16.97
C PHE A 105 -7.11 19.13 18.37
N LYS A 106 -7.58 17.88 18.41
CA LYS A 106 -7.62 17.06 19.62
C LYS A 106 -7.00 15.70 19.30
N PRO A 107 -5.89 15.32 19.97
CA PRO A 107 -5.32 13.99 19.84
C PRO A 107 -6.37 12.92 20.09
N ASP A 108 -6.48 11.95 19.18
CA ASP A 108 -7.41 10.82 19.29
C ASP A 108 -6.76 9.56 19.89
N LEU A 109 -5.56 9.70 20.45
CA LEU A 109 -4.77 8.66 21.11
C LEU A 109 -4.38 9.12 22.52
N ASP A 110 -4.30 8.17 23.44
CA ASP A 110 -3.71 8.40 24.76
C ASP A 110 -2.17 8.44 24.71
N ALA A 111 -1.56 8.85 25.82
CA ALA A 111 -0.11 9.00 25.92
C ALA A 111 0.65 7.70 25.61
N ASP A 112 0.16 6.56 26.11
CA ASP A 112 0.82 5.26 25.92
C ASP A 112 0.77 4.81 24.45
N ALA A 113 -0.35 5.03 23.76
CA ALA A 113 -0.49 4.78 22.34
C ALA A 113 0.44 5.67 21.51
N VAL A 114 0.56 6.96 21.83
CA VAL A 114 1.51 7.85 21.15
C VAL A 114 2.95 7.41 21.38
N VAL A 115 3.31 7.08 22.62
CA VAL A 115 4.63 6.56 22.97
C VAL A 115 4.95 5.29 22.18
N LYS A 116 3.99 4.36 22.05
CA LYS A 116 4.18 3.15 21.25
C LYS A 116 4.49 3.49 19.79
N LEU A 117 3.72 4.38 19.16
CA LEU A 117 3.91 4.76 17.75
C LEU A 117 5.22 5.53 17.54
N TYR A 118 5.62 6.35 18.52
CA TYR A 118 6.94 6.98 18.53
C TYR A 118 8.08 5.93 18.57
N ARG A 119 7.95 4.91 19.42
CA ARG A 119 8.89 3.77 19.47
C ARG A 119 8.91 2.96 18.17
N ASP A 120 7.78 2.83 17.48
CA ASP A 120 7.73 2.20 16.16
C ASP A 120 8.57 3.00 15.13
N MET A 121 8.47 4.33 15.11
CA MET A 121 9.32 5.19 14.26
C MET A 121 10.81 5.07 14.65
N LEU A 122 11.13 5.08 15.95
CA LEU A 122 12.51 4.88 16.42
C LEU A 122 13.06 3.52 16.01
N THR A 123 12.23 2.47 16.04
CA THR A 123 12.62 1.11 15.68
C THR A 123 13.04 1.03 14.22
N VAL A 124 12.27 1.64 13.32
CA VAL A 124 12.62 1.72 11.89
C VAL A 124 13.91 2.52 11.68
N SER A 125 14.04 3.68 12.33
CA SER A 125 15.24 4.53 12.20
C SER A 125 16.51 3.81 12.66
N ILE A 126 16.46 3.07 13.78
CA ILE A 126 17.61 2.31 14.31
C ILE A 126 17.88 1.06 13.45
N LEU A 127 16.84 0.34 13.02
CA LEU A 127 16.96 -0.79 12.11
C LEU A 127 17.68 -0.37 10.84
N ASP A 128 17.23 0.72 10.22
CA ASP A 128 17.76 1.22 8.95
C ASP A 128 19.24 1.57 9.03
N LEU A 129 19.68 2.22 10.12
CA LEU A 129 21.08 2.54 10.33
C LEU A 129 21.94 1.27 10.42
N ILE A 130 21.52 0.29 11.23
CA ILE A 130 22.29 -0.94 11.44
C ILE A 130 22.33 -1.79 10.16
N MET A 131 21.21 -1.89 9.44
CA MET A 131 21.14 -2.71 8.21
C MET A 131 21.86 -2.07 7.03
N PHE A 132 21.85 -0.73 6.94
CA PHE A 132 22.68 -0.03 5.97
C PHE A 132 24.17 -0.34 6.20
N ASP A 133 24.65 -0.26 7.44
CA ASP A 133 26.03 -0.61 7.80
C ASP A 133 26.34 -2.09 7.56
N ALA A 134 25.41 -2.99 7.87
CA ALA A 134 25.57 -4.42 7.60
C ALA A 134 25.73 -4.70 6.09
N GLN A 135 24.98 -3.98 5.25
CA GLN A 135 25.12 -4.08 3.81
C GLN A 135 26.49 -3.53 3.35
N ARG A 136 26.98 -2.42 3.92
CA ARG A 136 28.33 -1.88 3.63
C ARG A 136 29.46 -2.85 4.01
N GLN A 137 29.21 -3.73 4.97
CA GLN A 137 30.13 -4.82 5.35
C GLN A 137 29.99 -6.07 4.49
N GLY A 138 29.11 -6.09 3.50
CA GLY A 138 28.87 -7.24 2.62
C GLY A 138 28.03 -8.35 3.24
N ARG A 139 27.41 -8.13 4.41
CA ARG A 139 26.58 -9.13 5.10
C ARG A 139 25.18 -9.25 4.53
N LEU A 140 24.72 -8.18 3.87
CA LEU A 140 23.49 -8.13 3.09
C LEU A 140 23.84 -7.77 1.64
N SER A 141 23.05 -8.27 0.68
CA SER A 141 23.26 -7.93 -0.74
C SER A 141 22.76 -6.52 -1.08
N PHE A 142 21.68 -6.06 -0.44
CA PHE A 142 21.01 -4.80 -0.73
C PHE A 142 20.28 -4.25 0.51
N TYR A 143 20.10 -2.93 0.59
CA TYR A 143 19.22 -2.31 1.58
C TYR A 143 18.70 -0.95 1.11
N MET A 144 17.53 -0.53 1.61
CA MET A 144 16.95 0.79 1.40
C MET A 144 16.52 1.40 2.74
N VAL A 145 16.93 2.64 2.96
CA VAL A 145 16.63 3.39 4.19
C VAL A 145 15.42 4.28 3.98
N SER A 146 14.51 4.32 4.95
CA SER A 146 13.26 5.08 4.95
C SER A 146 13.32 6.41 5.72
N ALA A 147 14.52 6.85 6.11
CA ALA A 147 14.75 8.07 6.90
C ALA A 147 14.11 9.32 6.27
N GLY A 148 13.30 10.02 7.07
CA GLY A 148 12.46 11.14 6.66
C GLY A 148 10.99 10.75 6.44
N GLU A 149 10.70 9.47 6.22
CA GLU A 149 9.37 8.99 5.84
C GLU A 149 8.68 8.17 6.95
N GLU A 150 9.25 8.17 8.17
CA GLU A 150 8.78 7.37 9.30
C GLU A 150 7.36 7.78 9.75
N ALA A 151 7.09 9.09 9.83
CA ALA A 151 5.77 9.61 10.21
C ALA A 151 4.71 9.29 9.16
N VAL A 152 5.05 9.36 7.86
CA VAL A 152 4.12 8.97 6.80
C VAL A 152 3.70 7.52 6.98
N CYS A 153 4.66 6.62 7.17
CA CYS A 153 4.39 5.19 7.27
C CYS A 153 3.66 4.81 8.57
N VAL A 154 4.18 5.22 9.73
CA VAL A 154 3.61 4.85 11.04
C VAL A 154 2.30 5.60 11.29
N GLY A 155 2.24 6.90 10.96
CA GLY A 155 1.05 7.73 11.13
C GLY A 155 -0.14 7.22 10.32
N SER A 156 0.07 6.95 9.02
CA SER A 156 -1.00 6.42 8.17
C SER A 156 -1.43 5.02 8.59
N ALA A 157 -0.49 4.10 8.84
CA ALA A 157 -0.79 2.73 9.25
C ALA A 157 -1.57 2.68 10.58
N SER A 158 -1.27 3.57 11.52
CA SER A 158 -1.99 3.67 12.81
C SER A 158 -3.47 4.01 12.67
N ALA A 159 -3.89 4.61 11.56
CA ALA A 159 -5.27 5.02 11.29
C ALA A 159 -6.10 3.93 10.58
N LEU A 160 -5.46 2.80 10.23
CA LEU A 160 -6.08 1.68 9.54
C LEU A 160 -6.51 0.59 10.52
N ALA A 161 -7.52 -0.18 10.14
CA ALA A 161 -7.87 -1.43 10.81
C ALA A 161 -6.89 -2.54 10.40
N LYS A 162 -6.74 -3.57 11.24
CA LYS A 162 -5.87 -4.71 10.95
C LYS A 162 -6.32 -5.49 9.71
N GLU A 163 -7.62 -5.45 9.42
CA GLU A 163 -8.26 -6.12 8.30
C GLU A 163 -8.15 -5.32 6.99
N ASP A 164 -7.72 -4.06 7.02
CA ASP A 164 -7.48 -3.28 5.82
C ASP A 164 -6.26 -3.83 5.07
N VAL A 165 -6.37 -3.93 3.75
CA VAL A 165 -5.34 -4.53 2.89
C VAL A 165 -4.33 -3.47 2.48
N VAL A 166 -3.04 -3.80 2.50
CA VAL A 166 -1.97 -2.87 2.18
C VAL A 166 -1.10 -3.37 1.03
N PHE A 167 -0.82 -2.46 0.11
CA PHE A 167 0.17 -2.61 -0.94
C PHE A 167 1.28 -1.57 -0.72
N CYS A 168 2.49 -2.05 -0.49
CA CYS A 168 3.68 -1.22 -0.29
C CYS A 168 4.52 -1.14 -1.57
N GLN A 169 5.47 -0.21 -1.62
CA GLN A 169 6.43 -0.07 -2.70
C GLN A 169 7.79 -0.64 -2.32
N TYR A 170 8.48 -0.06 -1.33
CA TYR A 170 9.78 -0.53 -0.76
C TYR A 170 10.34 0.40 0.34
N ARG A 171 9.64 1.47 0.75
CA ARG A 171 10.05 2.35 1.87
C ARG A 171 9.07 2.34 3.04
N GLU A 172 8.17 1.37 3.06
CA GLU A 172 7.08 1.28 4.02
C GLU A 172 7.42 0.43 5.25
N GLN A 173 8.70 0.34 5.65
CA GLN A 173 9.13 -0.40 6.86
C GLN A 173 8.31 0.02 8.10
N GLY A 174 7.97 1.31 8.21
CA GLY A 174 7.10 1.82 9.28
C GLY A 174 5.69 1.24 9.28
N VAL A 175 5.14 0.89 8.12
CA VAL A 175 3.82 0.22 8.03
C VAL A 175 3.92 -1.20 8.56
N PHE A 176 4.97 -1.93 8.19
CA PHE A 176 5.24 -3.28 8.70
C PHE A 176 5.44 -3.25 10.22
N GLN A 177 6.33 -2.39 10.72
CA GLN A 177 6.62 -2.24 12.15
C GLN A 177 5.35 -1.88 12.95
N GLN A 178 4.58 -0.88 12.51
CA GLN A 178 3.36 -0.44 13.20
C GLN A 178 2.31 -1.57 13.28
N ARG A 179 2.18 -2.38 12.22
CA ARG A 179 1.26 -3.52 12.17
C ARG A 179 1.74 -4.75 12.94
N GLY A 180 2.95 -4.72 13.50
CA GLY A 180 3.49 -5.78 14.35
C GLY A 180 4.39 -6.78 13.64
N PHE A 181 4.95 -6.43 12.48
CA PHE A 181 6.00 -7.22 11.84
C PHE A 181 7.24 -7.23 12.73
N LYS A 182 7.70 -8.42 13.09
CA LYS A 182 8.74 -8.62 14.09
C LYS A 182 10.11 -8.32 13.50
N LEU A 183 11.04 -7.90 14.36
CA LEU A 183 12.46 -7.74 13.99
C LEU A 183 13.04 -9.03 13.41
N SER A 184 12.65 -10.21 13.92
CA SER A 184 13.08 -11.48 13.34
C SER A 184 12.55 -11.69 11.92
N GLU A 185 11.33 -11.25 11.60
CA GLU A 185 10.75 -11.37 10.25
C GLU A 185 11.46 -10.43 9.26
N PHE A 186 11.76 -9.19 9.67
CA PHE A 186 12.62 -8.29 8.90
C PHE A 186 13.98 -8.95 8.61
N MET A 187 14.65 -9.44 9.65
CA MET A 187 15.99 -10.02 9.51
C MET A 187 16.00 -11.29 8.67
N ASN A 188 15.01 -12.17 8.83
CA ASN A 188 14.95 -13.42 8.07
C ASN A 188 14.86 -13.16 6.56
N GLN A 189 14.04 -12.18 6.15
CA GLN A 189 13.94 -11.76 4.74
C GLN A 189 15.25 -11.12 4.26
N LEU A 190 15.85 -10.23 5.05
CA LEU A 190 17.10 -9.55 4.69
C LEU A 190 18.27 -10.52 4.50
N PHE A 191 18.38 -11.54 5.36
CA PHE A 191 19.41 -12.58 5.26
C PHE A 191 19.04 -13.71 4.29
N ALA A 192 17.84 -13.69 3.69
CA ALA A 192 17.34 -14.78 2.84
C ALA A 192 17.54 -16.15 3.52
N ASN A 193 17.22 -16.24 4.81
CA ASN A 193 17.42 -17.48 5.58
C ASN A 193 16.18 -18.38 5.50
N LYS A 194 16.27 -19.61 6.00
CA LYS A 194 15.20 -20.62 5.91
C LYS A 194 13.90 -20.24 6.62
N LYS A 195 13.94 -19.25 7.52
CA LYS A 195 12.76 -18.72 8.23
C LYS A 195 12.11 -17.56 7.48
N ASP A 196 12.65 -17.15 6.33
CA ASP A 196 11.99 -16.22 5.42
C ASP A 196 10.77 -16.92 4.77
N PRO A 197 9.54 -16.41 4.97
CA PRO A 197 8.37 -16.95 4.27
C PRO A 197 8.49 -16.81 2.73
N GLY A 198 9.30 -15.88 2.24
CA GLY A 198 9.64 -15.73 0.83
C GLY A 198 10.66 -16.75 0.31
N LYS A 199 11.15 -17.66 1.17
CA LYS A 199 12.13 -18.71 0.84
C LYS A 199 13.41 -18.15 0.20
N GLY A 200 13.83 -16.94 0.58
CA GLY A 200 15.05 -16.30 0.09
C GLY A 200 15.06 -15.95 -1.40
N ARG A 201 13.89 -15.94 -2.06
CA ARG A 201 13.78 -15.74 -3.52
C ARG A 201 13.74 -14.28 -3.94
N ASN A 202 13.35 -13.39 -3.04
CA ASN A 202 13.25 -11.96 -3.32
C ASN A 202 14.48 -11.21 -2.80
N MET A 203 14.79 -10.10 -3.46
CA MET A 203 15.81 -9.15 -3.01
C MET A 203 15.50 -8.65 -1.58
N PRO A 204 16.51 -8.35 -0.74
CA PRO A 204 16.28 -7.70 0.54
C PRO A 204 15.34 -6.48 0.43
N VAL A 205 14.54 -6.23 1.47
CA VAL A 205 13.52 -5.16 1.55
C VAL A 205 12.21 -5.48 0.81
N HIS A 206 12.11 -6.62 0.13
CA HIS A 206 10.86 -7.09 -0.46
C HIS A 206 9.98 -7.86 0.54
N TYR A 207 9.56 -7.16 1.59
CA TYR A 207 8.74 -7.75 2.66
C TYR A 207 7.31 -8.05 2.20
N GLY A 208 6.66 -8.97 2.90
CA GLY A 208 5.25 -9.30 2.75
C GLY A 208 4.74 -10.03 3.99
N SER A 209 3.46 -9.92 4.30
CA SER A 209 2.85 -10.66 5.40
C SER A 209 1.36 -10.87 5.19
N ARG A 210 0.98 -12.14 4.99
CA ARG A 210 -0.43 -12.54 4.92
C ARG A 210 -1.15 -12.28 6.24
N GLU A 211 -0.50 -12.50 7.38
CA GLU A 211 -1.10 -12.29 8.71
C GLU A 211 -1.44 -10.81 8.95
N LEU A 212 -0.62 -9.90 8.44
CA LEU A 212 -0.78 -8.46 8.61
C LEU A 212 -1.55 -7.78 7.46
N ASN A 213 -2.10 -8.58 6.52
CA ASN A 213 -2.75 -8.12 5.29
C ASN A 213 -1.87 -7.16 4.46
N ILE A 214 -0.57 -7.44 4.37
CA ILE A 214 0.36 -6.68 3.55
C ILE A 214 0.82 -7.57 2.39
N HIS A 215 0.49 -7.16 1.16
CA HIS A 215 0.94 -7.84 -0.05
C HIS A 215 2.47 -7.75 -0.19
N THR A 216 3.07 -8.82 -0.69
CA THR A 216 4.52 -8.89 -0.91
C THR A 216 4.96 -7.83 -1.92
N ILE A 217 5.99 -7.09 -1.54
CA ILE A 217 6.62 -6.08 -2.38
C ILE A 217 7.23 -6.70 -3.64
N SER A 218 7.14 -5.98 -4.75
CA SER A 218 7.84 -6.29 -5.99
C SER A 218 8.61 -5.05 -6.49
N SER A 219 9.73 -5.28 -7.19
CA SER A 219 10.57 -4.18 -7.70
C SER A 219 9.90 -3.31 -8.78
N PRO A 220 9.13 -3.88 -9.74
CA PRO A 220 8.48 -3.08 -10.78
C PRO A 220 7.57 -2.00 -10.20
N LEU A 221 7.91 -0.74 -10.52
CA LEU A 221 7.23 0.43 -10.01
C LEU A 221 5.76 0.48 -10.43
N ALA A 222 4.91 0.98 -9.53
CA ALA A 222 3.48 1.25 -9.71
C ALA A 222 2.58 0.03 -10.00
N THR A 223 3.12 -1.16 -10.30
CA THR A 223 2.34 -2.38 -10.59
C THR A 223 1.34 -2.74 -9.49
N GLN A 224 1.65 -2.41 -8.24
CA GLN A 224 0.79 -2.63 -7.09
C GLN A 224 -0.45 -1.71 -7.06
N LEU A 225 -0.46 -0.60 -7.79
CA LEU A 225 -1.56 0.37 -7.79
C LEU A 225 -2.84 -0.14 -8.47
N PRO A 226 -2.80 -0.67 -9.71
CA PRO A 226 -3.99 -1.27 -10.32
C PRO A 226 -4.41 -2.56 -9.60
N GLN A 227 -3.45 -3.31 -9.03
CA GLN A 227 -3.74 -4.47 -8.17
C GLN A 227 -4.54 -4.05 -6.93
N ALA A 228 -4.13 -2.97 -6.26
CA ALA A 228 -4.85 -2.40 -5.12
C ALA A 228 -6.27 -1.95 -5.49
N SER A 229 -6.44 -1.36 -6.68
CA SER A 229 -7.76 -0.96 -7.20
C SER A 229 -8.67 -2.19 -7.42
N GLY A 230 -8.11 -3.27 -7.97
CA GLY A 230 -8.81 -4.55 -8.13
C GLY A 230 -9.16 -5.22 -6.80
N ALA A 231 -8.23 -5.24 -5.85
CA ALA A 231 -8.46 -5.74 -4.50
C ALA A 231 -9.57 -4.95 -3.79
N ALA A 232 -9.58 -3.61 -3.91
CA ALA A 232 -10.61 -2.76 -3.34
C ALA A 232 -11.98 -3.04 -3.96
N TYR A 233 -12.03 -3.24 -5.28
CA TYR A 233 -13.25 -3.65 -5.97
C TYR A 233 -13.75 -5.01 -5.47
N ALA A 234 -12.85 -5.97 -5.22
CA ALA A 234 -13.20 -7.26 -4.64
C ALA A 234 -13.77 -7.13 -3.22
N LEU A 235 -13.16 -6.30 -2.36
CA LEU A 235 -13.68 -6.02 -1.01
C LEU A 235 -15.10 -5.44 -1.06
N LYS A 236 -15.35 -4.52 -2.01
CA LYS A 236 -16.69 -3.98 -2.24
C LYS A 236 -17.68 -5.08 -2.63
N ILE A 237 -17.34 -5.91 -3.62
CA ILE A 237 -18.22 -7.00 -4.08
C ILE A 237 -18.52 -7.97 -2.93
N GLN A 238 -17.51 -8.36 -2.15
CA GLN A 238 -17.69 -9.25 -1.00
C GLN A 238 -18.73 -8.70 -0.01
N ARG A 239 -18.65 -7.41 0.33
CA ARG A 239 -19.61 -6.77 1.24
C ARG A 239 -21.00 -6.57 0.61
N MET A 240 -21.08 -6.38 -0.70
CA MET A 240 -22.37 -6.35 -1.41
C MET A 240 -23.05 -7.72 -1.40
N GLN A 241 -22.27 -8.80 -1.46
CA GLN A 241 -22.77 -10.18 -1.40
C GLN A 241 -23.10 -10.61 0.03
N ASP A 242 -22.30 -10.18 1.01
CA ASP A 242 -22.48 -10.44 2.43
C ASP A 242 -22.25 -9.16 3.26
N PRO A 243 -23.33 -8.42 3.60
CA PRO A 243 -23.25 -7.21 4.40
C PRO A 243 -22.72 -7.41 5.83
N SER A 244 -22.62 -8.66 6.32
CA SER A 244 -22.07 -8.97 7.63
C SER A 244 -20.53 -8.84 7.68
N ILE A 245 -19.87 -8.94 6.52
CA ILE A 245 -18.41 -8.74 6.40
C ILE A 245 -18.09 -7.29 6.76
N PRO A 246 -17.20 -7.02 7.74
CA PRO A 246 -16.83 -5.66 8.13
C PRO A 246 -16.33 -4.81 6.95
N PRO A 247 -16.62 -3.50 6.95
CA PRO A 247 -16.12 -2.60 5.92
C PRO A 247 -14.60 -2.46 6.03
N ARG A 248 -13.91 -2.62 4.90
CA ARG A 248 -12.45 -2.61 4.79
C ARG A 248 -12.04 -1.76 3.60
N VAL A 249 -10.88 -1.13 3.69
CA VAL A 249 -10.27 -0.39 2.58
C VAL A 249 -9.02 -1.11 2.08
N VAL A 250 -8.59 -0.75 0.87
CA VAL A 250 -7.23 -1.04 0.41
C VAL A 250 -6.41 0.24 0.44
N VAL A 251 -5.19 0.18 0.95
CA VAL A 251 -4.24 1.29 0.94
C VAL A 251 -3.06 0.92 0.06
N ALA A 252 -2.66 1.81 -0.84
CA ALA A 252 -1.54 1.62 -1.73
C ALA A 252 -0.54 2.78 -1.61
N TYR A 253 0.69 2.46 -1.27
CA TYR A 253 1.80 3.41 -1.16
C TYR A 253 2.62 3.44 -2.44
N PHE A 254 3.13 4.62 -2.80
CA PHE A 254 4.00 4.85 -3.95
C PHE A 254 4.73 6.18 -3.82
N GLY A 255 5.88 6.32 -4.47
CA GLY A 255 6.59 7.59 -4.61
C GLY A 255 6.07 8.44 -5.78
N GLU A 256 6.38 9.73 -5.77
CA GLU A 256 6.04 10.65 -6.88
C GLU A 256 6.70 10.22 -8.20
N GLY A 257 7.87 9.56 -8.10
CA GLY A 257 8.53 8.93 -9.23
C GLY A 257 7.66 7.88 -9.91
N ALA A 258 7.12 6.95 -9.10
CA ALA A 258 6.25 5.87 -9.57
C ALA A 258 4.92 6.39 -10.13
N ALA A 259 4.48 7.58 -9.72
CA ALA A 259 3.27 8.22 -10.25
C ALA A 259 3.39 8.66 -11.72
N SER A 260 4.58 8.57 -12.33
CA SER A 260 4.78 8.79 -13.76
C SER A 260 4.64 7.51 -14.60
N GLU A 261 4.54 6.34 -13.97
CA GLU A 261 4.26 5.09 -14.66
C GLU A 261 2.80 5.02 -15.15
N GLY A 262 2.55 4.30 -16.25
CA GLY A 262 1.20 4.14 -16.80
C GLY A 262 0.21 3.48 -15.84
N ASP A 263 0.71 2.62 -14.95
CA ASP A 263 -0.11 1.91 -13.95
C ASP A 263 -0.74 2.85 -12.91
N PHE A 264 -0.13 4.00 -12.62
CA PHE A 264 -0.74 5.03 -11.78
C PHE A 264 -2.02 5.57 -12.43
N HIS A 265 -1.96 5.91 -13.72
CA HIS A 265 -3.14 6.36 -14.48
C HIS A 265 -4.25 5.30 -14.50
N ALA A 266 -3.88 4.05 -14.78
CA ALA A 266 -4.81 2.92 -14.80
C ALA A 266 -5.51 2.75 -13.44
N ALA A 267 -4.74 2.74 -12.35
CA ALA A 267 -5.24 2.56 -10.99
C ALA A 267 -6.28 3.61 -10.60
N LEU A 268 -5.94 4.90 -10.74
CA LEU A 268 -6.82 5.99 -10.33
C LEU A 268 -8.12 5.98 -11.14
N ASN A 269 -8.04 5.82 -12.46
CA ASN A 269 -9.23 5.77 -13.31
C ASN A 269 -10.11 4.55 -13.00
N MET A 270 -9.51 3.37 -12.79
CA MET A 270 -10.25 2.18 -12.37
C MET A 270 -10.93 2.39 -11.02
N ALA A 271 -10.23 2.91 -10.03
CA ALA A 271 -10.78 3.13 -8.69
C ALA A 271 -11.93 4.14 -8.70
N ALA A 272 -11.82 5.22 -9.47
CA ALA A 272 -12.86 6.23 -9.62
C ALA A 272 -14.10 5.68 -10.32
N THR A 273 -13.93 5.12 -11.51
CA THR A 273 -15.04 4.61 -12.35
C THR A 273 -15.74 3.41 -11.72
N ARG A 274 -15.05 2.67 -10.85
CA ARG A 274 -15.60 1.51 -10.13
C ARG A 274 -15.96 1.81 -8.68
N SER A 275 -15.85 3.05 -8.20
CA SER A 275 -16.18 3.41 -6.81
C SER A 275 -15.49 2.45 -5.82
N CYS A 276 -14.17 2.34 -5.92
CA CYS A 276 -13.39 1.45 -5.09
C CYS A 276 -13.11 2.07 -3.71
N PRO A 277 -13.23 1.31 -2.60
CA PRO A 277 -12.79 1.74 -1.26
C PRO A 277 -11.26 1.69 -1.16
N ALA A 278 -10.58 2.57 -1.91
CA ALA A 278 -9.12 2.62 -2.04
C ALA A 278 -8.55 3.95 -1.54
N ILE A 279 -7.41 3.90 -0.86
CA ILE A 279 -6.63 5.07 -0.46
C ILE A 279 -5.27 4.98 -1.13
N PHE A 280 -4.93 5.98 -1.93
CA PHE A 280 -3.64 6.10 -2.61
C PHE A 280 -2.78 7.08 -1.81
N ILE A 281 -1.66 6.63 -1.26
CA ILE A 281 -0.75 7.46 -0.47
C ILE A 281 0.55 7.66 -1.26
N CYS A 282 0.67 8.83 -1.87
CA CYS A 282 1.87 9.26 -2.55
C CYS A 282 2.86 9.86 -1.54
N ARG A 283 4.05 9.27 -1.44
CA ARG A 283 5.20 9.85 -0.72
C ARG A 283 5.98 10.71 -1.71
N ASN A 284 5.73 12.01 -1.71
CA ASN A 284 6.46 12.94 -2.55
C ASN A 284 7.67 13.45 -1.76
N ASN A 285 8.82 12.82 -2.00
CA ASN A 285 10.06 13.10 -1.28
C ASN A 285 11.07 13.92 -2.09
N GLY A 286 10.63 14.41 -3.25
CA GLY A 286 11.37 15.31 -4.16
C GLY A 286 12.29 14.63 -5.17
N TYR A 287 12.55 13.31 -5.05
CA TYR A 287 13.54 12.62 -5.89
C TYR A 287 13.20 11.16 -6.21
N ALA A 288 13.22 10.84 -7.52
CA ALA A 288 13.23 9.47 -8.04
C ALA A 288 14.66 9.06 -8.43
N ILE A 289 15.34 8.34 -7.54
CA ILE A 289 16.80 8.09 -7.61
C ILE A 289 17.55 9.43 -7.66
N SER A 290 18.05 9.84 -8.82
CA SER A 290 18.73 11.11 -9.08
C SER A 290 17.85 12.18 -9.69
N THR A 291 16.66 11.81 -10.17
CA THR A 291 15.76 12.70 -10.92
C THR A 291 14.98 13.58 -9.95
N PRO A 292 15.18 14.91 -9.93
CA PRO A 292 14.40 15.81 -9.10
C PRO A 292 12.97 15.94 -9.64
N SER A 293 12.02 16.31 -8.77
CA SER A 293 10.60 16.46 -9.13
C SER A 293 10.34 17.42 -10.31
N LEU A 294 11.18 18.44 -10.49
CA LEU A 294 11.11 19.40 -11.62
C LEU A 294 11.35 18.75 -13.00
N GLU A 295 12.08 17.64 -13.02
CA GLU A 295 12.27 16.80 -14.22
C GLU A 295 11.24 15.67 -14.30
N GLN A 296 10.58 15.35 -13.18
CA GLN A 296 9.57 14.30 -13.11
C GLN A 296 8.20 14.75 -13.62
N TYR A 297 7.79 15.99 -13.33
CA TYR A 297 6.52 16.56 -13.77
C TYR A 297 6.51 18.09 -13.75
N ARG A 298 5.51 18.68 -14.41
CA ARG A 298 5.32 20.15 -14.49
C ARG A 298 4.02 20.66 -13.85
N GLY A 299 3.16 19.75 -13.40
CA GLY A 299 1.95 20.10 -12.65
C GLY A 299 2.24 20.37 -11.17
N ASP A 300 1.21 20.78 -10.43
CA ASP A 300 1.27 20.98 -8.98
C ASP A 300 1.26 19.63 -8.26
N GLY A 301 2.41 18.95 -8.24
CA GLY A 301 2.60 17.65 -7.59
C GLY A 301 1.73 16.53 -8.16
N ILE A 302 1.47 15.54 -7.31
CA ILE A 302 0.63 14.39 -7.60
C ILE A 302 -0.82 14.66 -7.17
N ALA A 303 -1.03 15.44 -6.10
CA ALA A 303 -2.36 15.74 -5.58
C ALA A 303 -3.27 16.39 -6.65
N SER A 304 -2.75 17.33 -7.43
CA SER A 304 -3.54 17.99 -8.49
C SER A 304 -4.11 17.02 -9.54
N ARG A 305 -3.45 15.87 -9.74
CA ARG A 305 -3.88 14.86 -10.72
C ARG A 305 -5.15 14.13 -10.29
N GLY A 306 -5.35 13.90 -8.99
CA GLY A 306 -6.51 13.19 -8.46
C GLY A 306 -7.84 13.86 -8.83
N LEU A 307 -7.85 15.20 -8.83
CA LEU A 307 -9.01 16.00 -9.24
C LEU A 307 -9.49 15.67 -10.66
N GLY A 308 -8.55 15.42 -11.59
CA GLY A 308 -8.85 15.07 -12.98
C GLY A 308 -9.55 13.71 -13.14
N TYR A 309 -9.39 12.80 -12.17
CA TYR A 309 -10.11 11.53 -12.12
C TYR A 309 -11.41 11.59 -11.30
N GLY A 310 -11.75 12.75 -10.75
CA GLY A 310 -12.88 12.89 -9.81
C GLY A 310 -12.63 12.25 -8.45
N ILE A 311 -11.36 12.17 -8.02
CA ILE A 311 -10.93 11.58 -6.76
C ILE A 311 -10.75 12.69 -5.72
N GLU A 312 -11.33 12.52 -4.53
CA GLU A 312 -11.07 13.44 -3.42
C GLU A 312 -9.60 13.38 -3.05
N THR A 313 -8.96 14.54 -2.98
CA THR A 313 -7.51 14.61 -2.88
C THR A 313 -7.07 15.66 -1.87
N ILE A 314 -5.99 15.36 -1.16
CA ILE A 314 -5.38 16.26 -0.17
C ILE A 314 -3.86 16.15 -0.20
N ARG A 315 -3.19 17.28 0.04
CA ARG A 315 -1.75 17.35 0.30
C ARG A 315 -1.52 17.56 1.79
N VAL A 316 -0.59 16.82 2.36
CA VAL A 316 -0.30 16.81 3.80
C VAL A 316 1.19 16.92 4.06
N ASP A 317 1.55 17.57 5.16
CA ASP A 317 2.91 17.57 5.69
C ASP A 317 3.24 16.14 6.15
N GLY A 318 4.10 15.43 5.41
CA GLY A 318 4.46 14.04 5.65
C GLY A 318 5.37 13.84 6.86
N ASN A 319 6.05 14.89 7.31
CA ASN A 319 6.80 14.86 8.57
C ASN A 319 5.83 15.05 9.78
N ASP A 320 4.59 15.47 9.48
CA ASP A 320 3.35 15.66 10.26
C ASP A 320 2.76 14.39 10.86
N PHE A 321 3.31 13.77 11.91
CA PHE A 321 2.70 12.53 12.42
C PHE A 321 1.19 12.65 12.67
N TRP A 322 0.74 13.75 13.31
CA TRP A 322 -0.66 13.97 13.59
C TRP A 322 -1.45 14.33 12.33
N ALA A 323 -0.89 15.16 11.46
CA ALA A 323 -1.52 15.50 10.18
C ALA A 323 -1.73 14.28 9.27
N VAL A 324 -0.70 13.44 9.10
CA VAL A 324 -0.78 12.19 8.33
C VAL A 324 -1.83 11.26 8.93
N ARG A 325 -1.82 11.09 10.26
CA ARG A 325 -2.78 10.24 10.95
C ARG A 325 -4.21 10.73 10.74
N GLU A 326 -4.47 12.01 10.97
CA GLU A 326 -5.80 12.60 10.85
C GLU A 326 -6.34 12.49 9.41
N VAL A 327 -5.51 12.84 8.43
CA VAL A 327 -5.87 12.73 7.02
C VAL A 327 -6.11 11.28 6.60
N THR A 328 -5.30 10.33 7.06
CA THR A 328 -5.50 8.91 6.73
C THR A 328 -6.77 8.36 7.36
N LYS A 329 -7.06 8.73 8.62
CA LYS A 329 -8.29 8.37 9.31
C LYS A 329 -9.50 8.90 8.55
N LYS A 330 -9.46 10.17 8.13
CA LYS A 330 -10.52 10.78 7.35
C LYS A 330 -10.68 10.14 5.97
N ALA A 331 -9.58 9.86 5.28
CA ALA A 331 -9.58 9.19 3.98
C ALA A 331 -10.19 7.78 4.09
N ARG A 332 -9.92 7.05 5.17
CA ARG A 332 -10.54 5.76 5.45
C ARG A 332 -12.04 5.87 5.64
N GLU A 333 -12.50 6.85 6.42
CA GLU A 333 -13.94 7.12 6.57
C GLU A 333 -14.61 7.41 5.23
N LEU A 334 -14.03 8.31 4.43
CA LEU A 334 -14.54 8.69 3.12
C LEU A 334 -14.58 7.49 2.17
N ALA A 335 -13.51 6.69 2.13
CA ALA A 335 -13.42 5.55 1.24
C ALA A 335 -14.45 4.45 1.51
N LEU A 336 -15.01 4.40 2.72
CA LEU A 336 -16.06 3.46 3.09
C LEU A 336 -17.48 4.00 2.85
N GLN A 337 -17.64 5.28 2.49
CA GLN A 337 -18.95 5.91 2.23
C GLN A 337 -19.44 5.67 0.80
N ASP A 338 -20.75 5.83 0.59
CA ASP A 338 -21.41 5.86 -0.72
C ASP A 338 -21.10 4.67 -1.65
N GLY A 339 -20.80 3.51 -1.07
CA GLY A 339 -20.44 2.30 -1.81
C GLY A 339 -19.00 2.26 -2.31
N GLY A 340 -18.14 3.19 -1.88
CA GLY A 340 -16.71 3.23 -2.15
C GLY A 340 -16.29 4.54 -2.83
N ARG A 341 -15.39 5.29 -2.19
CA ARG A 341 -14.89 6.57 -2.71
C ARG A 341 -13.37 6.58 -2.66
N PRO A 342 -12.65 6.45 -3.79
CA PRO A 342 -11.21 6.51 -3.73
C PRO A 342 -10.75 7.88 -3.20
N VAL A 343 -9.65 7.87 -2.45
CA VAL A 343 -9.01 9.09 -1.93
C VAL A 343 -7.53 9.07 -2.32
N LEU A 344 -6.99 10.22 -2.72
CA LEU A 344 -5.57 10.43 -2.95
C LEU A 344 -4.99 11.34 -1.86
N ILE A 345 -3.92 10.88 -1.22
CA ILE A 345 -3.13 11.66 -0.26
C ILE A 345 -1.75 11.86 -0.86
N GLU A 346 -1.30 13.09 -0.99
CA GLU A 346 0.10 13.43 -1.27
C GLU A 346 0.78 13.89 0.02
N ALA A 347 1.59 13.01 0.60
CA ALA A 347 2.42 13.33 1.75
C ALA A 347 3.74 13.94 1.27
N MET A 348 3.92 15.23 1.54
CA MET A 348 5.15 15.96 1.25
C MET A 348 6.19 15.64 2.31
N THR A 349 7.31 15.05 1.90
CA THR A 349 8.41 14.70 2.80
C THR A 349 9.74 14.97 2.10
N TYR A 350 10.85 14.54 2.68
CA TYR A 350 12.17 14.65 2.08
C TYR A 350 12.96 13.37 2.28
N ARG A 351 13.58 12.86 1.20
CA ARG A 351 14.39 11.65 1.27
C ARG A 351 15.75 11.97 1.88
N VAL A 352 15.90 11.83 3.20
CA VAL A 352 17.15 12.19 3.90
C VAL A 352 18.31 11.26 3.50
N SER A 353 18.03 9.97 3.36
CA SER A 353 19.02 8.96 2.97
C SER A 353 19.32 8.95 1.46
N HIS A 354 20.36 8.21 1.06
CA HIS A 354 20.56 7.82 -0.34
C HIS A 354 19.34 7.06 -0.87
N HIS A 355 19.20 6.93 -2.19
CA HIS A 355 18.13 6.12 -2.76
C HIS A 355 18.19 4.67 -2.26
N SER A 356 19.35 4.05 -2.32
CA SER A 356 19.61 2.71 -1.78
C SER A 356 21.08 2.58 -1.42
N THR A 357 21.50 1.41 -0.98
CA THR A 357 22.92 1.09 -0.82
C THR A 357 23.71 1.11 -2.14
N SER A 358 23.04 1.17 -3.29
CA SER A 358 23.69 1.25 -4.61
C SER A 358 23.78 2.69 -5.14
N ASP A 359 23.40 3.68 -4.34
CA ASP A 359 23.35 5.08 -4.73
C ASP A 359 24.28 5.94 -3.87
N ASP A 360 24.96 6.91 -4.50
CA ASP A 360 25.58 8.04 -3.80
C ASP A 360 24.87 9.32 -4.21
N SER A 361 23.95 9.72 -3.34
CA SER A 361 23.12 10.89 -3.61
C SER A 361 23.90 12.19 -3.73
N PHE A 362 25.08 12.31 -3.12
CA PHE A 362 25.85 13.55 -3.15
C PHE A 362 26.43 13.85 -4.54
N ALA A 363 26.32 12.90 -5.48
CA ALA A 363 26.60 13.14 -6.90
C ALA A 363 25.59 14.09 -7.58
N TYR A 364 24.38 14.24 -7.03
CA TYR A 364 23.30 15.03 -7.67
C TYR A 364 22.50 15.92 -6.71
N ARG A 365 22.80 15.92 -5.40
CA ARG A 365 22.18 16.83 -4.43
C ARG A 365 23.19 17.39 -3.43
N ALA A 366 22.93 18.59 -2.93
CA ALA A 366 23.83 19.26 -2.01
C ALA A 366 23.80 18.62 -0.61
N ARG A 367 24.97 18.43 0.00
CA ARG A 367 25.08 17.95 1.40
C ARG A 367 24.34 18.85 2.39
N VAL A 368 24.40 20.17 2.18
CA VAL A 368 23.79 21.16 3.08
C VAL A 368 22.26 21.05 3.10
N GLU A 369 21.65 20.77 1.95
CA GLU A 369 20.20 20.56 1.82
C GLU A 369 19.75 19.37 2.68
N VAL A 370 20.46 18.24 2.57
CA VAL A 370 20.16 17.03 3.35
C VAL A 370 20.32 17.26 4.86
N GLU A 371 21.40 17.93 5.28
CA GLU A 371 21.63 18.23 6.69
C GLU A 371 20.60 19.19 7.26
N ASP A 372 20.12 20.15 6.47
CA ASP A 372 19.06 21.07 6.88
C ASP A 372 17.74 20.31 7.12
N TRP A 373 17.32 19.41 6.23
CA TRP A 373 16.14 18.57 6.46
C TRP A 373 16.30 17.68 7.70
N LYS A 374 17.47 17.04 7.85
CA LYS A 374 17.75 16.16 8.99
C LYS A 374 17.68 16.89 10.34
N ARG A 375 18.09 18.17 10.40
CA ARG A 375 18.15 18.96 11.63
C ARG A 375 16.90 19.77 11.91
N ARG A 376 16.30 20.36 10.88
CA ARG A 376 15.25 21.38 11.03
C ARG A 376 13.85 20.77 10.98
N ASP A 377 13.62 19.77 10.14
CA ASP A 377 12.29 19.20 9.92
C ASP A 377 12.36 17.66 9.80
N ASN A 378 12.55 17.02 10.96
CA ASN A 378 12.61 15.58 11.10
C ASN A 378 11.34 15.06 11.82
N PRO A 379 10.64 14.05 11.29
CA PRO A 379 9.37 13.57 11.86
C PRO A 379 9.49 13.04 13.29
N ILE A 380 10.58 12.31 13.59
CA ILE A 380 10.84 11.76 14.93
C ILE A 380 11.08 12.91 15.90
N ALA A 381 11.94 13.85 15.54
CA ALA A 381 12.24 15.00 16.40
C ALA A 381 10.98 15.85 16.66
N ARG A 382 10.13 16.04 15.65
CA ARG A 382 8.89 16.81 15.80
C ARG A 382 7.90 16.14 16.75
N LEU A 383 7.63 14.84 16.61
CA LEU A 383 6.72 14.15 17.54
C LEU A 383 7.30 14.13 18.96
N ARG A 384 8.61 13.93 19.09
CA ARG A 384 9.31 13.98 20.39
C ARG A 384 9.07 15.31 21.10
N LYS A 385 9.30 16.45 20.44
CA LYS A 385 9.08 17.79 21.03
C LYS A 385 7.63 17.97 21.48
N TRP A 386 6.67 17.50 20.67
CA TRP A 386 5.25 17.54 21.04
C TRP A 386 4.97 16.69 22.29
N MET A 387 5.55 15.49 22.40
CA MET A 387 5.38 14.61 23.57
C MET A 387 6.04 15.18 24.84
N GLU A 388 7.20 15.81 24.72
CA GLU A 388 7.90 16.49 25.83
C GLU A 388 7.07 17.69 26.34
N ALA A 389 6.52 18.50 25.42
CA ALA A 389 5.64 19.61 25.78
C ALA A 389 4.35 19.17 26.50
N ASN A 390 3.88 17.94 26.23
CA ASN A 390 2.72 17.34 26.90
C ASN A 390 3.09 16.49 28.14
N GLY A 391 4.37 16.43 28.52
CA GLY A 391 4.84 15.91 29.82
C GLY A 391 4.95 14.39 29.94
N PHE A 392 4.83 13.62 28.86
CA PHE A 392 4.94 12.15 28.95
C PHE A 392 6.16 11.54 28.25
N TRP A 393 7.04 12.36 27.68
CA TRP A 393 8.36 11.96 27.19
C TRP A 393 9.47 12.86 27.76
N ASP A 394 10.68 12.32 27.86
CA ASP A 394 11.86 13.02 28.36
C ASP A 394 13.15 12.36 27.84
N GLU A 395 14.30 12.98 28.13
CA GLU A 395 15.62 12.49 27.69
C GLU A 395 15.98 11.11 28.26
N ASN A 396 15.53 10.78 29.48
CA ASN A 396 15.83 9.47 30.07
C ASN A 396 15.06 8.36 29.35
N LYS A 397 13.77 8.58 29.08
CA LYS A 397 12.93 7.66 28.29
C LYS A 397 13.44 7.51 26.86
N GLU A 398 13.90 8.60 26.25
CA GLU A 398 14.53 8.56 24.93
C GLU A 398 15.75 7.63 24.92
N LYS A 399 16.68 7.85 25.86
CA LYS A 399 17.91 7.07 25.97
C LYS A 399 17.61 5.60 26.18
N GLU A 400 16.73 5.28 27.14
CA GLU A 400 16.30 3.92 27.43
C GLU A 400 15.66 3.26 26.20
N ALA A 401 14.77 3.96 25.50
CA ALA A 401 14.13 3.45 24.30
C ALA A 401 15.14 3.12 23.20
N ARG A 402 16.07 4.03 22.90
CA ARG A 402 17.09 3.82 21.87
C ARG A 402 18.04 2.67 22.21
N GLU A 403 18.51 2.59 23.46
CA GLU A 403 19.39 1.52 23.91
C GLU A 403 18.70 0.15 23.88
N GLY A 404 17.44 0.08 24.33
CA GLY A 404 16.62 -1.13 24.29
C GLY A 404 16.37 -1.60 22.86
N ILE A 405 15.88 -0.71 21.99
CA ILE A 405 15.60 -1.02 20.58
C ILE A 405 16.88 -1.47 19.87
N ARG A 406 18.00 -0.76 20.05
CA ARG A 406 19.29 -1.15 19.45
C ARG A 406 19.71 -2.55 19.87
N ARG A 407 19.55 -2.89 21.16
CA ARG A 407 19.85 -4.22 21.68
C ARG A 407 18.99 -5.30 21.03
N ASP A 408 17.69 -5.04 20.88
CA ASP A 408 16.74 -5.98 20.28
C ASP A 408 17.02 -6.19 18.79
N VAL A 409 17.34 -5.11 18.05
CA VAL A 409 17.74 -5.19 16.64
C VAL A 409 19.02 -6.00 16.48
N LEU A 410 20.06 -5.75 17.28
CA LEU A 410 21.33 -6.49 17.20
C LEU A 410 21.17 -7.96 17.61
N LYS A 411 20.27 -8.25 18.55
CA LYS A 411 19.92 -9.62 18.93
C LYS A 411 19.27 -10.35 17.75
N ALA A 412 18.20 -9.78 17.17
CA ALA A 412 17.50 -10.38 16.03
C ALA A 412 18.42 -10.58 14.82
N PHE A 413 19.30 -9.60 14.56
CA PHE A 413 20.32 -9.67 13.52
C PHE A 413 21.29 -10.85 13.73
N SER A 414 21.84 -10.97 14.95
CA SER A 414 22.79 -12.05 15.28
C SER A 414 22.14 -13.43 15.23
N GLU A 415 20.86 -13.53 15.60
CA GLU A 415 20.08 -14.76 15.47
C GLU A 415 19.86 -15.13 13.99
N ALA A 416 19.41 -14.18 13.17
CA ALA A 416 19.10 -14.42 11.76
C ALA A 416 20.33 -14.73 10.90
N GLU A 417 21.49 -14.15 11.20
CA GLU A 417 22.73 -14.42 10.47
C GLU A 417 23.23 -15.86 10.66
N ARG A 418 23.01 -16.44 11.85
CA ARG A 418 23.42 -17.82 12.16
C ARG A 418 22.48 -18.85 11.54
N GLU A 419 21.33 -18.44 11.04
CA GLU A 419 20.38 -19.34 10.40
C GLU A 419 20.88 -19.77 9.01
N LYS A 420 20.60 -21.03 8.69
CA LYS A 420 20.85 -21.55 7.35
C LYS A 420 19.96 -20.89 6.31
N LYS A 421 20.42 -20.87 5.06
CA LYS A 421 19.63 -20.57 3.87
C LYS A 421 18.53 -21.64 3.68
N PRO A 422 17.44 -21.31 2.95
CA PRO A 422 16.40 -22.26 2.59
C PRO A 422 16.95 -23.50 1.89
N PRO A 423 16.22 -24.63 1.87
CA PRO A 423 16.62 -25.79 1.08
C PRO A 423 16.77 -25.46 -0.40
N ILE A 424 17.74 -26.04 -1.10
CA ILE A 424 18.00 -25.74 -2.53
C ILE A 424 16.78 -26.05 -3.39
N ARG A 425 16.06 -27.15 -3.09
CA ARG A 425 14.81 -27.51 -3.78
C ARG A 425 13.77 -26.39 -3.83
N SER A 426 13.82 -25.44 -2.89
CA SER A 426 12.90 -24.31 -2.86
C SER A 426 13.01 -23.43 -4.11
N MET A 427 14.12 -23.43 -4.86
CA MET A 427 14.20 -22.66 -6.11
C MET A 427 13.24 -23.16 -7.20
N PHE A 428 12.78 -24.42 -7.12
CA PHE A 428 11.86 -25.03 -8.09
C PHE A 428 10.39 -24.98 -7.62
N GLU A 429 10.17 -24.74 -6.34
CA GLU A 429 8.83 -24.71 -5.73
C GLU A 429 8.13 -23.37 -5.93
N ASP A 430 6.80 -23.37 -5.86
CA ASP A 430 5.92 -22.19 -5.94
C ASP A 430 6.01 -21.36 -7.24
N ILE A 431 6.72 -21.85 -8.27
CA ILE A 431 6.59 -21.35 -9.65
C ILE A 431 5.16 -21.58 -10.14
N TYR A 432 4.63 -22.76 -9.83
CA TYR A 432 3.22 -23.13 -9.91
C TYR A 432 2.78 -23.72 -8.56
N GLU A 433 1.47 -23.87 -8.34
CA GLU A 433 0.93 -24.49 -7.11
C GLU A 433 1.47 -25.90 -6.87
N LYS A 434 1.65 -26.66 -7.96
CA LYS A 434 2.27 -27.99 -7.95
C LYS A 434 3.48 -27.98 -8.85
N LEU A 435 4.51 -28.72 -8.46
CA LEU A 435 5.68 -28.95 -9.28
C LEU A 435 5.25 -29.62 -10.61
N THR A 436 5.71 -29.08 -11.72
CA THR A 436 5.42 -29.64 -13.05
C THR A 436 6.42 -30.75 -13.37
N PRO A 437 6.10 -31.68 -14.29
CA PRO A 437 7.05 -32.71 -14.73
C PRO A 437 8.39 -32.13 -15.23
N ASP A 438 8.36 -30.98 -15.90
CA ASP A 438 9.57 -30.30 -16.37
C ASP A 438 10.42 -29.75 -15.21
N LEU A 439 9.78 -29.19 -14.17
CA LEU A 439 10.48 -28.71 -12.98
C LEU A 439 11.07 -29.87 -12.16
N GLU A 440 10.35 -31.00 -12.07
CA GLU A 440 10.87 -32.23 -11.48
C GLU A 440 12.10 -32.74 -12.24
N GLN A 441 12.06 -32.70 -13.57
CA GLN A 441 13.18 -33.10 -14.41
C GLN A 441 14.38 -32.16 -14.25
N GLN A 442 14.18 -30.85 -14.24
CA GLN A 442 15.24 -29.87 -13.97
C GLN A 442 15.87 -30.05 -12.58
N MET A 443 15.06 -30.37 -11.57
CA MET A 443 15.57 -30.66 -10.22
C MET A 443 16.46 -31.92 -10.20
N LYS A 444 16.08 -32.97 -10.96
CA LYS A 444 16.91 -34.18 -11.14
C LYS A 444 18.21 -33.87 -11.90
N GLU A 445 18.16 -33.00 -12.90
CA GLU A 445 19.34 -32.56 -13.66
C GLU A 445 20.31 -31.78 -12.78
N LEU A 446 19.82 -30.86 -11.95
CA LEU A 446 20.65 -30.17 -10.96
C LEU A 446 21.29 -31.18 -10.00
N LYS A 447 20.52 -32.13 -9.46
CA LYS A 447 21.07 -33.19 -8.60
C LYS A 447 22.20 -33.96 -9.28
N ALA A 448 22.02 -34.36 -10.54
CA ALA A 448 23.04 -35.07 -11.30
C ALA A 448 24.28 -34.19 -11.57
N HIS A 449 24.09 -32.89 -11.81
CA HIS A 449 25.18 -31.93 -11.97
C HIS A 449 26.00 -31.80 -10.69
N LEU A 450 25.35 -31.63 -9.53
CA LEU A 450 26.04 -31.51 -8.23
C LEU A 450 26.76 -32.81 -7.83
N ALA A 451 26.29 -33.96 -8.27
CA ALA A 451 26.99 -35.24 -8.09
C ALA A 451 28.24 -35.35 -8.98
N ARG A 452 28.21 -34.77 -10.18
CA ARG A 452 29.36 -34.74 -11.11
C ARG A 452 30.43 -33.73 -10.71
N TYR A 453 30.03 -32.62 -10.09
CA TYR A 453 30.91 -31.51 -9.70
C TYR A 453 30.80 -31.22 -8.20
N PRO A 454 31.17 -32.17 -7.32
CA PRO A 454 30.93 -32.05 -5.87
C PRO A 454 31.77 -30.97 -5.19
N ASP A 455 32.90 -30.58 -5.77
CA ASP A 455 33.85 -29.62 -5.19
C ASP A 455 33.67 -28.19 -5.71
N GLU A 456 32.79 -27.98 -6.71
CA GLU A 456 32.58 -26.68 -7.36
C GLU A 456 31.54 -25.80 -6.65
N TYR A 457 30.80 -26.36 -5.68
CA TYR A 457 29.73 -25.65 -4.97
C TYR A 457 29.74 -25.98 -3.48
N ASP A 458 29.67 -24.95 -2.64
CA ASP A 458 29.46 -25.09 -1.20
C ASP A 458 27.98 -24.92 -0.85
N PHE A 459 27.40 -25.95 -0.24
CA PHE A 459 26.01 -25.96 0.23
C PHE A 459 25.89 -26.10 1.75
N ALA A 460 26.99 -25.94 2.51
CA ALA A 460 26.98 -26.08 3.96
C ALA A 460 26.00 -25.10 4.63
N GLU A 461 25.87 -23.90 4.04
CA GLU A 461 24.97 -22.84 4.49
C GLU A 461 23.49 -23.13 4.22
N PHE A 462 23.15 -24.08 3.35
CA PHE A 462 21.76 -24.40 2.98
C PHE A 462 21.18 -25.50 3.86
N GLU A 463 19.90 -25.38 4.22
CA GLU A 463 19.20 -26.42 4.97
C GLU A 463 19.09 -27.72 4.16
N GLY A 464 19.58 -28.82 4.73
CA GLY A 464 19.65 -30.11 4.04
C GLY A 464 20.72 -30.20 2.95
N GLY A 465 21.48 -29.13 2.67
CA GLY A 465 22.52 -29.10 1.65
C GLY A 465 22.02 -29.61 0.29
N LYS A 466 22.89 -30.35 -0.43
CA LYS A 466 22.53 -30.99 -1.71
C LYS A 466 21.44 -32.06 -1.58
N ASP A 467 21.33 -32.71 -0.43
CA ASP A 467 20.34 -33.78 -0.18
C ASP A 467 18.91 -33.23 -0.06
N SER A 468 18.76 -31.90 -0.01
CA SER A 468 17.45 -31.26 -0.11
C SER A 468 16.74 -31.56 -1.44
N LEU A 469 17.46 -31.94 -2.49
CA LEU A 469 16.91 -32.29 -3.81
C LEU A 469 16.29 -33.70 -3.87
N ASP A 470 16.41 -34.49 -2.80
CA ASP A 470 15.95 -35.89 -2.76
C ASP A 470 14.51 -36.07 -2.26
N ARG A 471 13.92 -35.00 -1.73
CA ARG A 471 12.65 -35.02 -1.01
C ARG A 471 11.51 -34.42 -1.80
#